data_AF-A0A7J4PSU4-F1
#
_entry.id   AF-A0A7J4PSU4-F1
#
_cell.length_a   1.000
_cell.length_b   1.000
_cell.length_c   1.000
_cell.angle_alpha   90.00
_cell.angle_beta   90.00
_cell.angle_gamma   90.00
#
_symmetry.space_group_name_H-M   'P 1'
#
loop_
_entity.id
_entity.type
_entity.pdbx_description
1 polymer ?
#
loop_
_entity_poly.entity_id
_entity_poly.type
_entity_poly.pdbx_seq_one_letter_code
_entity_poly.pdbx_strand_id
1 'polypeptide(L)'
;MLLGTDGSVTCLLEVVTGCPVEIETLVQKVVPADELVSCELEIDPGDEVNYRVVKLKNSVSGEILIHATSFTPLKRLEERFRNDLIRADVPIGTILKKHRIESRRDVLRARVLKDAGEMNRIFNVFSKEPMLSRDYKIIRHGQPLMAITETFPYNNFQDKKRVIVETPSRIHMTLTDLAGDCGRVDGGVGVTLDEPCIVVEAERGEGLLVRGDNADRAKVAAKAVMDRFDLGGAEIWVRSCYKLHVGLGGGTQLAMAVGKALCDLYGRPASARDIAAAVSRGGTSGIGIAAFERGGFVVDGGHTFGPGKEKVDFRPSSASAGVAPPPVIMQADLPSSWKFLLAMPNIPKGAHGRNELDVFGTFCPVPRDEVQELCRQVMVRMMPSVMEGDLDNFGNAVNRIQELGFKKVEVGLQHPLIQRLMEEMRSAGAAGAGLSSFGPTVYAVTDSGSRDIESAAREVMRDVGGEVIVTRSRNSGARLRSA
;
A
#
# COMPACT_ATOMS: atom_id res chain seq x y z
N MET A 1 14.86 -20.27 -12.45
CA MET A 1 14.86 -21.74 -12.57
C MET A 1 13.44 -22.29 -12.83
N LEU A 2 12.46 -22.04 -11.95
CA LEU A 2 11.12 -22.61 -12.09
C LEU A 2 10.33 -22.18 -13.34
N LEU A 3 10.56 -21.01 -13.92
CA LEU A 3 9.79 -20.57 -15.10
C LEU A 3 10.01 -21.43 -16.36
N GLY A 4 11.19 -22.02 -16.51
CA GLY A 4 11.58 -22.74 -17.75
C GLY A 4 11.75 -24.25 -17.57
N THR A 5 11.45 -24.81 -16.39
CA THR A 5 11.64 -26.25 -16.15
C THR A 5 10.51 -27.08 -16.75
N ASP A 6 10.89 -28.18 -17.38
CA ASP A 6 10.06 -29.28 -17.86
C ASP A 6 9.97 -30.46 -16.86
N GLY A 7 10.65 -30.35 -15.72
CA GLY A 7 10.67 -31.32 -14.63
C GLY A 7 9.46 -31.24 -13.68
N SER A 8 9.39 -32.19 -12.73
CA SER A 8 8.37 -32.15 -11.68
C SER A 8 8.66 -31.00 -10.71
N VAL A 9 7.77 -30.01 -10.68
CA VAL A 9 7.90 -28.84 -9.82
C VAL A 9 7.94 -29.21 -8.35
N THR A 10 7.10 -30.16 -7.93
CA THR A 10 7.09 -30.68 -6.56
C THR A 10 8.46 -31.17 -6.15
N CYS A 11 9.15 -31.94 -7.00
CA CYS A 11 10.49 -32.45 -6.71
C CYS A 11 11.51 -31.30 -6.62
N LEU A 12 11.44 -30.33 -7.53
CA LEU A 12 12.34 -29.17 -7.49
C LEU A 12 12.13 -28.32 -6.24
N LEU A 13 10.88 -28.12 -5.83
CA LEU A 13 10.55 -27.41 -4.60
C LEU A 13 11.07 -28.15 -3.36
N GLU A 14 10.96 -29.47 -3.31
CA GLU A 14 11.52 -30.28 -2.22
C GLU A 14 13.04 -30.15 -2.13
N VAL A 15 13.73 -30.14 -3.28
CA VAL A 15 15.18 -29.94 -3.36
C VAL A 15 15.58 -28.54 -2.91
N VAL A 16 14.88 -27.50 -3.38
CA VAL A 16 15.21 -26.09 -3.09
C VAL A 16 14.88 -25.72 -1.65
N THR A 17 13.75 -26.18 -1.12
CA THR A 17 13.31 -25.87 0.24
C THR A 17 13.91 -26.80 1.29
N GLY A 18 14.47 -27.95 0.88
CA GLY A 18 14.92 -29.01 1.77
C GLY A 18 13.80 -29.68 2.57
N CYS A 19 12.53 -29.41 2.24
CA CYS A 19 11.35 -29.85 2.98
C CYS A 19 10.37 -30.59 2.06
N PRO A 20 9.62 -31.59 2.54
CA PRO A 20 8.55 -32.21 1.77
C PRO A 20 7.46 -31.20 1.40
N VAL A 21 6.89 -31.34 0.21
CA VAL A 21 5.82 -30.46 -0.28
C VAL A 21 4.47 -31.16 -0.13
N GLU A 22 3.55 -30.50 0.56
CA GLU A 22 2.16 -30.93 0.73
C GLU A 22 1.24 -30.20 -0.25
N ILE A 23 0.11 -30.82 -0.58
CA ILE A 23 -0.93 -30.21 -1.42
C ILE A 23 -2.20 -29.99 -0.62
N GLU A 24 -2.69 -28.75 -0.66
CA GLU A 24 -4.05 -28.39 -0.23
C GLU A 24 -4.90 -28.13 -1.46
N THR A 25 -5.96 -28.93 -1.67
CA THR A 25 -6.93 -28.67 -2.73
C THR A 25 -7.97 -27.65 -2.28
N LEU A 26 -8.11 -26.58 -3.06
CA LEU A 26 -9.11 -25.53 -2.82
C LEU A 26 -10.42 -25.82 -3.54
N VAL A 27 -10.30 -26.28 -4.79
CA VAL A 27 -11.44 -26.58 -5.65
C VAL A 27 -11.10 -27.80 -6.48
N GLN A 28 -12.03 -28.76 -6.53
CA GLN A 28 -11.98 -29.85 -7.48
C GLN A 28 -13.39 -30.21 -7.93
N LYS A 29 -13.67 -30.07 -9.23
CA LYS A 29 -14.97 -30.34 -9.81
C LYS A 29 -14.84 -30.71 -11.29
N VAL A 30 -15.81 -31.47 -11.78
CA VAL A 30 -15.99 -31.70 -13.21
C VAL A 30 -16.78 -30.53 -13.79
N VAL A 31 -16.25 -29.91 -14.83
CA VAL A 31 -16.90 -28.80 -15.54
C VAL A 31 -16.86 -29.07 -17.05
N PRO A 32 -17.81 -28.55 -17.83
CA PRO A 32 -17.69 -28.55 -19.28
C PRO A 32 -16.54 -27.63 -19.73
N ALA A 33 -15.78 -28.04 -20.73
CA ALA A 33 -14.73 -27.22 -21.32
C ALA A 33 -15.33 -26.01 -22.06
N ASP A 34 -14.86 -24.80 -21.70
CA ASP A 34 -15.14 -23.57 -22.45
C ASP A 34 -14.26 -23.48 -23.71
N GLU A 35 -14.45 -22.43 -24.53
CA GLU A 35 -13.72 -22.25 -25.78
C GLU A 35 -12.19 -22.16 -25.59
N LEU A 36 -11.72 -21.56 -24.50
CA LEU A 36 -10.29 -21.39 -24.22
C LEU A 36 -9.68 -22.74 -23.82
N VAL A 37 -10.33 -23.43 -22.88
CA VAL A 37 -9.89 -24.75 -22.38
C VAL A 37 -9.98 -25.80 -23.48
N SER A 38 -11.02 -25.77 -24.32
CA SER A 38 -11.18 -26.70 -25.44
C SER A 38 -10.07 -26.51 -26.47
N CYS A 39 -9.71 -25.27 -26.78
CA CYS A 39 -8.59 -24.94 -27.65
C CYS A 39 -7.23 -25.34 -27.03
N GLU A 40 -7.02 -25.09 -25.74
CA GLU A 40 -5.77 -25.44 -25.07
C GLU A 40 -5.59 -26.96 -24.94
N LEU A 41 -6.65 -27.71 -24.70
CA LEU A 41 -6.59 -29.17 -24.58
C LEU A 41 -6.80 -29.91 -25.91
N GLU A 42 -7.12 -29.22 -27.01
CA GLU A 42 -7.48 -29.84 -28.30
C GLU A 42 -8.61 -30.87 -28.13
N ILE A 43 -9.69 -30.44 -27.48
CA ILE A 43 -10.91 -31.21 -27.23
C ILE A 43 -12.14 -30.42 -27.71
N ASP A 44 -13.31 -31.03 -27.68
CA ASP A 44 -14.54 -30.40 -28.16
C ASP A 44 -15.12 -29.50 -27.05
N PRO A 45 -15.65 -28.30 -27.38
CA PRO A 45 -16.38 -27.49 -26.41
C PRO A 45 -17.50 -28.30 -25.75
N GLY A 46 -17.60 -28.23 -24.43
CA GLY A 46 -18.57 -29.00 -23.63
C GLY A 46 -18.07 -30.35 -23.12
N ASP A 47 -16.91 -30.84 -23.57
CA ASP A 47 -16.30 -32.06 -23.00
C ASP A 47 -16.04 -31.92 -21.49
N GLU A 48 -16.22 -33.02 -20.75
CA GLU A 48 -15.97 -33.04 -19.32
C GLU A 48 -14.47 -32.95 -18.98
N VAL A 49 -14.10 -31.88 -18.28
CA VAL A 49 -12.76 -31.67 -17.74
C VAL A 49 -12.78 -31.65 -16.21
N ASN A 50 -11.80 -32.32 -15.60
CA ASN A 50 -11.52 -32.14 -14.18
C ASN A 50 -10.80 -30.80 -14.00
N TYR A 51 -11.48 -29.84 -13.39
CA TYR A 51 -10.93 -28.57 -12.97
C TYR A 51 -10.45 -28.68 -11.53
N ARG A 52 -9.16 -28.44 -11.32
CA ARG A 52 -8.53 -28.55 -9.99
C ARG A 52 -7.66 -27.33 -9.71
N VAL A 53 -7.88 -26.73 -8.53
CA VAL A 53 -7.11 -25.61 -7.98
C VAL A 53 -6.46 -26.05 -6.68
N VAL A 54 -5.14 -25.92 -6.59
CA VAL A 54 -4.34 -26.38 -5.45
C VAL A 54 -3.35 -25.33 -4.99
N LYS A 55 -3.00 -25.40 -3.70
CA LYS A 55 -1.81 -24.77 -3.12
C LYS A 55 -0.77 -25.86 -2.84
N LEU A 56 0.45 -25.65 -3.30
CA LEU A 56 1.61 -26.42 -2.86
C LEU A 56 2.21 -25.69 -1.67
N LYS A 57 2.41 -26.40 -0.57
CA LYS A 57 2.91 -25.84 0.68
C LYS A 57 4.16 -26.56 1.15
N ASN A 58 5.04 -25.84 1.83
CA ASN A 58 6.05 -26.45 2.65
C ASN A 58 5.35 -27.13 3.86
N SER A 59 5.51 -28.45 3.99
CA SER A 59 4.86 -29.24 5.05
C SER A 59 5.27 -28.85 6.48
N VAL A 60 6.46 -28.23 6.63
CA VAL A 60 7.01 -27.86 7.94
C VAL A 60 6.61 -26.43 8.31
N SER A 61 6.84 -25.46 7.41
CA SER A 61 6.54 -24.06 7.70
C SER A 61 5.09 -23.66 7.43
N GLY A 62 4.34 -24.46 6.67
CA GLY A 62 3.00 -24.14 6.17
C GLY A 62 2.98 -23.07 5.08
N GLU A 63 4.15 -22.57 4.67
CA GLU A 63 4.30 -21.53 3.66
C GLU A 63 3.77 -22.01 2.31
N ILE A 64 2.98 -21.17 1.64
CA ILE A 64 2.45 -21.46 0.31
C ILE A 64 3.52 -21.12 -0.73
N LEU A 65 3.96 -22.14 -1.45
CA LEU A 65 5.05 -22.06 -2.42
C LEU A 65 4.53 -21.76 -3.82
N ILE A 66 3.44 -22.43 -4.24
CA ILE A 66 2.84 -22.29 -5.57
C ILE A 66 1.33 -22.42 -5.48
N HIS A 67 0.62 -21.65 -6.29
CA HIS A 67 -0.80 -21.79 -6.56
C HIS A 67 -0.93 -22.32 -7.99
N ALA A 68 -1.56 -23.49 -8.15
CA ALA A 68 -1.69 -24.13 -9.45
C ALA A 68 -3.16 -24.37 -9.80
N THR A 69 -3.51 -24.08 -11.05
CA THR A 69 -4.79 -24.41 -11.66
C THR A 69 -4.55 -25.39 -12.78
N SER A 70 -5.35 -26.44 -12.87
CA SER A 70 -5.20 -27.47 -13.89
C SER A 70 -6.54 -27.90 -14.47
N PHE A 71 -6.53 -28.19 -15.76
CA PHE A 71 -7.63 -28.79 -16.50
C PHE A 71 -7.17 -30.11 -17.10
N THR A 72 -7.96 -31.17 -16.91
CA THR A 72 -7.67 -32.51 -17.44
C THR A 72 -8.92 -33.11 -18.08
N PRO A 73 -8.91 -33.46 -19.38
CA PRO A 73 -10.06 -34.07 -20.03
C PRO A 73 -10.26 -35.50 -19.56
N LEU A 74 -11.42 -35.79 -18.98
CA LEU A 74 -11.71 -37.10 -18.40
C LEU A 74 -11.73 -38.22 -19.43
N LYS A 75 -12.13 -37.90 -20.67
CA LYS A 75 -12.18 -38.83 -21.80
C LYS A 75 -10.82 -39.44 -22.17
N ARG A 76 -9.71 -38.76 -21.83
CA ARG A 76 -8.34 -39.23 -22.11
C ARG A 76 -7.70 -40.01 -20.95
N LEU A 77 -8.42 -40.17 -19.83
CA LEU A 77 -7.90 -40.86 -18.64
C LEU A 77 -8.39 -42.30 -18.57
N GLU A 78 -7.44 -43.22 -18.39
CA GLU A 78 -7.72 -44.60 -18.00
C GLU A 78 -8.37 -44.63 -16.62
N GLU A 79 -9.26 -45.60 -16.37
CA GLU A 79 -10.14 -45.63 -15.19
C GLU A 79 -9.36 -45.57 -13.85
N ARG A 80 -8.25 -46.31 -13.75
CA ARG A 80 -7.38 -46.31 -12.55
C ARG A 80 -6.68 -44.97 -12.33
N PHE A 81 -6.23 -44.32 -13.41
CA PHE A 81 -5.57 -43.01 -13.35
C PHE A 81 -6.57 -41.91 -13.01
N ARG A 82 -7.79 -42.00 -13.58
CA ARG A 82 -8.91 -41.11 -13.29
C ARG A 82 -9.26 -41.13 -11.80
N ASN A 83 -9.37 -42.31 -11.19
CA ASN A 83 -9.70 -42.44 -9.77
C ASN A 83 -8.66 -41.78 -8.86
N ASP A 84 -7.37 -41.94 -9.15
CA ASP A 84 -6.32 -41.28 -8.36
C ASP A 84 -6.26 -39.77 -8.61
N LEU A 85 -6.58 -39.29 -9.81
CA LEU A 85 -6.62 -37.86 -10.11
C LEU A 85 -7.82 -37.15 -9.44
N ILE A 86 -8.93 -37.87 -9.28
CA ILE A 86 -10.11 -37.40 -8.56
C ILE A 86 -9.86 -37.33 -7.04
N ARG A 87 -8.85 -38.04 -6.51
CA ARG A 87 -8.44 -37.90 -5.11
C ARG A 87 -7.71 -36.59 -4.90
N ALA A 88 -8.30 -35.73 -4.06
CA ALA A 88 -7.92 -34.34 -3.90
C ALA A 88 -6.48 -34.11 -3.41
N ASP A 89 -5.87 -35.03 -2.66
CA ASP A 89 -4.67 -34.68 -1.88
C ASP A 89 -3.36 -35.24 -2.45
N VAL A 90 -3.36 -35.74 -3.69
CA VAL A 90 -2.15 -36.30 -4.32
C VAL A 90 -1.60 -35.38 -5.42
N PRO A 91 -0.28 -35.07 -5.42
CA PRO A 91 0.37 -34.32 -6.51
C PRO A 91 0.28 -35.01 -7.85
N ILE A 92 -0.04 -34.25 -8.90
CA ILE A 92 -0.10 -34.74 -10.28
C ILE A 92 1.19 -35.47 -10.67
N GLY A 93 2.36 -34.90 -10.32
CA GLY A 93 3.66 -35.55 -10.58
C GLY A 93 3.80 -36.92 -9.92
N THR A 94 3.30 -37.08 -8.70
CA THR A 94 3.30 -38.35 -7.96
C THR A 94 2.35 -39.37 -8.60
N ILE A 95 1.16 -38.92 -9.06
CA ILE A 95 0.20 -39.78 -9.75
C ILE A 95 0.80 -40.27 -11.08
N LEU A 96 1.40 -39.38 -11.88
CA LEU A 96 2.07 -39.75 -13.13
C LEU A 96 3.17 -40.79 -12.90
N LYS A 97 3.98 -40.63 -11.84
CA LYS A 97 5.04 -41.59 -11.49
C LYS A 97 4.48 -42.94 -11.04
N LYS A 98 3.43 -42.95 -10.21
CA LYS A 98 2.75 -44.16 -9.72
C LYS A 98 2.24 -45.03 -10.87
N HIS A 99 1.65 -44.40 -11.89
CA HIS A 99 1.12 -45.07 -13.07
C HIS A 99 2.14 -45.23 -14.21
N ARG A 100 3.41 -44.85 -13.99
CA ARG A 100 4.50 -44.90 -14.99
C ARG A 100 4.11 -44.23 -16.31
N ILE A 101 3.45 -43.08 -16.23
CA ILE A 101 3.00 -42.32 -17.39
C ILE A 101 4.20 -41.58 -18.01
N GLU A 102 4.60 -42.02 -19.19
CA GLU A 102 5.53 -41.27 -20.03
C GLU A 102 4.85 -40.03 -20.59
N SER A 103 5.41 -38.86 -20.30
CA SER A 103 4.90 -37.57 -20.72
C SER A 103 6.02 -36.56 -20.82
N ARG A 104 5.79 -35.50 -21.61
CA ARG A 104 6.67 -34.33 -21.67
C ARG A 104 5.90 -33.07 -21.27
N ARG A 105 6.60 -32.07 -20.78
CA ARG A 105 6.02 -30.76 -20.46
C ARG A 105 6.42 -29.76 -21.53
N ASP A 106 5.43 -29.17 -22.18
CA ASP A 106 5.63 -28.10 -23.16
C ASP A 106 5.25 -26.78 -22.51
N VAL A 107 6.25 -25.96 -22.14
CA VAL A 107 6.04 -24.63 -21.56
C VAL A 107 5.60 -23.68 -22.65
N LEU A 108 4.38 -23.14 -22.53
CA LEU A 108 3.79 -22.27 -23.55
C LEU A 108 4.16 -20.80 -23.34
N ARG A 109 4.02 -20.32 -22.10
CA ARG A 109 4.23 -18.91 -21.77
C ARG A 109 4.68 -18.74 -20.31
N ALA A 110 5.53 -17.76 -20.09
CA ALA A 110 5.88 -17.24 -18.78
C ALA A 110 5.61 -15.73 -18.78
N ARG A 111 4.99 -15.22 -17.71
CA ARG A 111 4.59 -13.81 -17.57
C ARG A 111 4.83 -13.31 -16.16
N VAL A 112 5.03 -11.99 -16.06
CA VAL A 112 5.04 -11.26 -14.78
C VAL A 112 3.68 -10.61 -14.61
N LEU A 113 2.96 -10.96 -13.55
CA LEU A 113 1.70 -10.34 -13.16
C LEU A 113 2.02 -9.19 -12.19
N LYS A 114 1.59 -7.97 -12.53
CA LYS A 114 1.79 -6.77 -11.69
C LYS A 114 0.66 -6.51 -10.71
N ASP A 115 -0.51 -7.07 -10.97
CA ASP A 115 -1.66 -7.11 -10.07
C ASP A 115 -2.23 -8.52 -10.15
N ALA A 116 -2.15 -9.24 -9.05
CA ALA A 116 -2.55 -10.63 -8.97
C ALA A 116 -3.80 -10.82 -8.09
N GLY A 117 -4.47 -9.72 -7.71
CA GLY A 117 -5.74 -9.74 -6.97
C GLY A 117 -5.72 -10.65 -5.76
N GLU A 118 -6.51 -11.73 -5.80
CA GLU A 118 -6.62 -12.72 -4.72
C GLU A 118 -5.31 -13.45 -4.41
N MET A 119 -4.41 -13.60 -5.39
CA MET A 119 -3.13 -14.26 -5.18
C MET A 119 -2.28 -13.53 -4.14
N ASN A 120 -2.36 -12.20 -4.07
CA ASN A 120 -1.63 -11.43 -3.06
C ASN A 120 -1.99 -11.86 -1.64
N ARG A 121 -3.29 -12.15 -1.42
CA ARG A 121 -3.79 -12.67 -0.12
C ARG A 121 -3.35 -14.12 0.11
N ILE A 122 -3.39 -14.95 -0.93
CA ILE A 122 -2.99 -16.36 -0.85
C ILE A 122 -1.52 -16.48 -0.42
N PHE A 123 -0.63 -15.68 -1.00
CA PHE A 123 0.81 -15.73 -0.71
C PHE A 123 1.25 -14.78 0.41
N ASN A 124 0.33 -14.02 1.00
CA ASN A 124 0.64 -12.99 1.99
C ASN A 124 1.73 -12.01 1.50
N VAL A 125 1.61 -11.57 0.24
CA VAL A 125 2.49 -10.58 -0.41
C VAL A 125 1.75 -9.26 -0.61
N PHE A 126 2.47 -8.15 -0.72
CA PHE A 126 1.84 -6.85 -0.95
C PHE A 126 1.28 -6.75 -2.36
N SER A 127 0.24 -5.91 -2.53
CA SER A 127 -0.56 -5.87 -3.76
C SER A 127 0.23 -5.49 -5.01
N LYS A 128 1.35 -4.79 -4.83
CA LYS A 128 2.22 -4.29 -5.90
C LYS A 128 3.50 -5.12 -6.07
N GLU A 129 3.60 -6.26 -5.41
CA GLU A 129 4.72 -7.19 -5.62
C GLU A 129 4.53 -7.97 -6.94
N PRO A 130 5.58 -8.10 -7.77
CA PRO A 130 5.49 -8.91 -8.97
C PRO A 130 5.20 -10.38 -8.66
N MET A 131 4.30 -11.00 -9.41
CA MET A 131 4.13 -12.44 -9.39
C MET A 131 4.59 -13.05 -10.69
N LEU A 132 5.17 -14.24 -10.63
CA LEU A 132 5.54 -15.02 -11.80
C LEU A 132 4.44 -16.04 -12.05
N SER A 133 4.00 -16.12 -13.30
CA SER A 133 3.02 -17.09 -13.74
C SER A 133 3.51 -17.80 -14.98
N ARG A 134 3.32 -19.11 -15.05
CA ARG A 134 3.71 -19.94 -16.19
C ARG A 134 2.59 -20.89 -16.56
N ASP A 135 2.39 -21.06 -17.85
CA ASP A 135 1.42 -22.00 -18.39
C ASP A 135 2.13 -23.03 -19.24
N TYR A 136 1.80 -24.29 -19.03
CA TYR A 136 2.38 -25.42 -19.74
C TYR A 136 1.36 -26.53 -19.94
N LYS A 137 1.64 -27.38 -20.93
CA LYS A 137 0.86 -28.60 -21.17
C LYS A 137 1.68 -29.82 -20.78
N ILE A 138 1.02 -30.82 -20.23
CA ILE A 138 1.57 -32.18 -20.15
C ILE A 138 1.07 -32.92 -21.39
N ILE A 139 1.98 -33.36 -22.25
CA ILE A 139 1.66 -34.08 -23.49
C ILE A 139 1.91 -35.58 -23.29
N ARG A 140 0.95 -36.41 -23.70
CA ARG A 140 1.05 -37.88 -23.74
C ARG A 140 0.58 -38.37 -25.11
N HIS A 141 1.34 -39.27 -25.74
CA HIS A 141 1.02 -39.83 -27.07
C HIS A 141 0.72 -38.76 -28.13
N GLY A 142 1.46 -37.64 -28.09
CA GLY A 142 1.28 -36.53 -29.02
C GLY A 142 0.07 -35.62 -28.76
N GLN A 143 -0.74 -35.88 -27.72
CA GLN A 143 -1.93 -35.09 -27.39
C GLN A 143 -1.83 -34.41 -26.02
N PRO A 144 -2.49 -33.25 -25.81
CA PRO A 144 -2.57 -32.61 -24.50
C PRO A 144 -3.31 -33.47 -23.47
N LEU A 145 -2.62 -33.90 -22.42
CA LEU A 145 -3.22 -34.59 -21.28
C LEU A 145 -3.69 -33.60 -20.22
N MET A 146 -2.94 -32.53 -19.97
CA MET A 146 -3.30 -31.51 -18.98
C MET A 146 -2.83 -30.13 -19.42
N ALA A 147 -3.61 -29.10 -19.12
CA ALA A 147 -3.20 -27.70 -19.19
C ALA A 147 -3.05 -27.19 -17.75
N ILE A 148 -1.90 -26.61 -17.42
CA ILE A 148 -1.57 -26.20 -16.05
C ILE A 148 -1.03 -24.77 -16.04
N THR A 149 -1.61 -23.95 -15.17
CA THR A 149 -1.13 -22.61 -14.81
C THR A 149 -0.61 -22.64 -13.39
N GLU A 150 0.65 -22.25 -13.21
CA GLU A 150 1.27 -22.10 -11.89
C GLU A 150 1.64 -20.64 -11.67
N THR A 151 1.35 -20.14 -10.47
CA THR A 151 1.66 -18.76 -10.08
C THR A 151 2.36 -18.77 -8.72
N PHE A 152 3.39 -17.95 -8.56
CA PHE A 152 4.17 -17.80 -7.32
C PHE A 152 4.86 -16.43 -7.27
N PRO A 153 5.17 -15.88 -6.08
CA PRO A 153 5.91 -14.62 -5.96
C PRO A 153 7.27 -14.66 -6.63
N TYR A 154 7.71 -13.54 -7.21
CA TYR A 154 8.94 -13.50 -8.01
C TYR A 154 10.24 -13.73 -7.23
N ASN A 155 10.21 -13.43 -5.94
CA ASN A 155 11.35 -13.59 -5.03
C ASN A 155 11.36 -14.93 -4.30
N ASN A 156 10.31 -15.75 -4.44
CA ASN A 156 10.37 -17.11 -3.94
C ASN A 156 11.52 -17.85 -4.64
N PHE A 157 12.26 -18.64 -3.86
CA PHE A 157 13.36 -19.48 -4.35
C PHE A 157 14.61 -18.70 -4.81
N GLN A 158 14.85 -17.50 -4.26
CA GLN A 158 16.11 -16.78 -4.39
C GLN A 158 16.93 -16.89 -3.09
N ASP A 159 18.24 -17.08 -3.18
CA ASP A 159 19.12 -17.19 -2.01
C ASP A 159 19.39 -15.85 -1.31
N LYS A 160 18.85 -14.76 -1.85
CA LYS A 160 19.14 -13.40 -1.40
C LYS A 160 18.01 -12.88 -0.54
N LYS A 161 18.34 -12.55 0.71
CA LYS A 161 17.42 -11.88 1.63
C LYS A 161 17.00 -10.52 1.06
N ARG A 162 15.69 -10.34 0.90
CA ARG A 162 15.04 -9.09 0.55
C ARG A 162 14.20 -8.61 1.73
N VAL A 163 14.09 -7.29 1.87
CA VAL A 163 13.16 -6.66 2.79
C VAL A 163 12.22 -5.78 1.99
N ILE A 164 10.93 -6.01 2.11
CA ILE A 164 9.88 -5.24 1.44
C ILE A 164 9.06 -4.53 2.50
N VAL A 165 8.82 -3.24 2.28
CA VAL A 165 8.03 -2.38 3.16
C VAL A 165 6.92 -1.75 2.35
N GLU A 166 5.68 -1.97 2.80
CA GLU A 166 4.51 -1.26 2.30
C GLU A 166 4.06 -0.24 3.34
N THR A 167 3.90 1.00 2.92
CA THR A 167 3.50 2.12 3.77
C THR A 167 2.14 2.66 3.39
N PRO A 168 1.36 3.15 4.38
CA PRO A 168 0.10 3.80 4.11
C PRO A 168 0.29 5.18 3.46
N SER A 169 -0.82 5.77 3.02
CA SER A 169 -0.91 7.24 2.89
C SER A 169 -1.66 7.84 4.08
N ARG A 170 -1.74 9.16 4.14
CA ARG A 170 -2.51 9.84 5.19
C ARG A 170 -3.05 11.17 4.70
N ILE A 171 -4.21 11.55 5.22
CA ILE A 171 -4.71 12.91 5.14
C ILE A 171 -4.15 13.68 6.33
N HIS A 172 -3.66 14.89 6.07
CA HIS A 172 -3.33 15.86 7.11
C HIS A 172 -4.38 16.95 7.11
N MET A 173 -5.28 16.89 8.10
CA MET A 173 -6.50 17.68 8.14
C MET A 173 -6.23 19.14 8.46
N THR A 174 -5.34 19.45 9.42
CA THR A 174 -4.98 20.83 9.80
C THR A 174 -3.74 20.85 10.70
N LEU A 175 -3.04 21.99 10.75
CA LEU A 175 -2.14 22.33 11.86
C LEU A 175 -2.95 23.01 12.97
N THR A 176 -2.64 22.73 14.24
CA THR A 176 -3.50 23.11 15.37
C THR A 176 -3.19 24.52 15.90
N ASP A 177 -1.94 24.80 16.26
CA ASP A 177 -1.50 26.04 16.90
C ASP A 177 -0.34 26.69 16.13
N LEU A 178 -0.66 27.66 15.29
CA LEU A 178 0.33 28.57 14.69
C LEU A 178 0.20 29.99 15.26
N ALA A 179 -0.43 30.17 16.42
CA ALA A 179 -0.38 31.44 17.16
C ALA A 179 0.92 31.52 17.97
N GLY A 180 1.35 30.40 18.55
CA GLY A 180 2.64 30.30 19.24
C GLY A 180 2.71 31.05 20.57
N ASP A 181 1.57 31.44 21.15
CA ASP A 181 1.49 32.28 22.34
C ASP A 181 1.40 31.50 23.66
N CYS A 182 1.32 30.16 23.59
CA CYS A 182 1.17 29.26 24.74
C CYS A 182 2.42 28.36 24.98
N GLY A 183 3.58 28.75 24.46
CA GLY A 183 4.85 28.00 24.62
C GLY A 183 4.95 26.71 23.79
N ARG A 184 4.01 26.52 22.86
CA ARG A 184 4.02 25.44 21.86
C ARG A 184 3.68 26.01 20.48
N VAL A 185 3.98 25.24 19.45
CA VAL A 185 3.64 25.56 18.06
C VAL A 185 3.40 24.27 17.27
N ASP A 186 2.76 24.42 16.12
CA ASP A 186 2.33 23.38 15.21
C ASP A 186 1.22 22.51 15.80
N GLY A 187 1.44 21.21 15.98
CA GLY A 187 0.36 20.29 16.29
C GLY A 187 -0.40 19.94 15.02
N GLY A 188 -0.93 18.73 14.95
CA GLY A 188 -1.60 18.26 13.74
C GLY A 188 -2.73 17.30 14.03
N VAL A 189 -3.66 17.21 13.09
CA VAL A 189 -4.72 16.20 13.06
C VAL A 189 -4.70 15.49 11.72
N GLY A 190 -4.84 14.18 11.71
CA GLY A 190 -4.87 13.42 10.47
C GLY A 190 -5.41 12.01 10.59
N VAL A 191 -5.63 11.39 9.43
CA VAL A 191 -6.12 10.01 9.32
C VAL A 191 -5.25 9.22 8.37
N THR A 192 -4.98 7.98 8.74
CA THR A 192 -4.20 7.04 7.93
C THR A 192 -5.13 6.31 6.96
N LEU A 193 -4.69 6.16 5.71
CA LEU A 193 -5.45 5.53 4.62
C LEU A 193 -4.76 4.26 4.14
N ASP A 194 -5.57 3.30 3.70
CA ASP A 194 -5.07 2.04 3.15
C ASP A 194 -4.46 2.23 1.76
N GLU A 195 -5.19 2.91 0.88
CA GLU A 195 -4.75 3.30 -0.46
C GLU A 195 -4.84 4.83 -0.66
N PRO A 196 -3.93 5.42 -1.46
CA PRO A 196 -2.83 4.77 -2.15
C PRO A 196 -1.67 4.41 -1.19
N CYS A 197 -0.93 3.34 -1.50
CA CYS A 197 0.25 2.91 -0.73
C CYS A 197 1.60 3.14 -1.47
N ILE A 198 2.72 3.03 -0.74
CA ILE A 198 4.07 2.99 -1.33
C ILE A 198 4.72 1.65 -0.97
N VAL A 199 5.32 0.98 -1.96
CA VAL A 199 6.05 -0.27 -1.76
C VAL A 199 7.52 -0.06 -2.11
N VAL A 200 8.40 -0.28 -1.14
CA VAL A 200 9.85 -0.23 -1.30
C VAL A 200 10.42 -1.61 -0.99
N GLU A 201 11.39 -2.03 -1.79
CA GLU A 201 12.13 -3.26 -1.60
C GLU A 201 13.63 -2.97 -1.53
N ALA A 202 14.34 -3.66 -0.65
CA ALA A 202 15.79 -3.57 -0.52
C ALA A 202 16.44 -4.96 -0.47
N GLU A 203 17.61 -5.06 -1.07
CA GLU A 203 18.53 -6.21 -1.02
C GLU A 203 19.95 -5.68 -0.76
N ARG A 204 20.81 -6.47 -0.13
CA ARG A 204 22.22 -6.10 0.06
C ARG A 204 22.93 -6.00 -1.30
N GLY A 205 23.78 -5.00 -1.44
CA GLY A 205 24.61 -4.78 -2.63
C GLY A 205 26.00 -4.27 -2.25
N GLU A 206 26.91 -4.25 -3.23
CA GLU A 206 28.27 -3.73 -3.00
C GLU A 206 28.30 -2.19 -2.86
N GLY A 207 27.31 -1.51 -3.43
CA GLY A 207 27.12 -0.05 -3.35
C GLY A 207 25.65 0.33 -3.21
N LEU A 208 25.35 1.63 -3.29
CA LEU A 208 23.97 2.12 -3.25
C LEU A 208 23.40 2.32 -4.66
N LEU A 209 22.47 1.44 -5.06
CA LEU A 209 21.71 1.56 -6.29
C LEU A 209 20.23 1.72 -5.96
N VAL A 210 19.56 2.70 -6.59
CA VAL A 210 18.12 2.95 -6.36
C VAL A 210 17.41 3.06 -7.71
N ARG A 211 16.30 2.32 -7.87
CA ARG A 211 15.50 2.24 -9.10
C ARG A 211 14.02 2.47 -8.81
N GLY A 212 13.27 2.89 -9.83
CA GLY A 212 11.82 3.11 -9.74
C GLY A 212 11.44 4.58 -9.55
N ASP A 213 10.17 4.82 -9.23
CA ASP A 213 9.64 6.18 -9.10
C ASP A 213 10.29 6.93 -7.95
N ASN A 214 10.60 8.21 -8.17
CA ASN A 214 11.25 9.06 -7.16
C ASN A 214 12.57 8.50 -6.61
N ALA A 215 13.31 7.74 -7.42
CA ALA A 215 14.60 7.13 -7.04
C ALA A 215 15.58 8.13 -6.41
N ASP A 216 15.66 9.37 -6.91
CA ASP A 216 16.55 10.39 -6.33
C ASP A 216 16.21 10.72 -4.87
N ARG A 217 14.92 10.82 -4.54
CA ARG A 217 14.48 11.06 -3.16
C ARG A 217 14.72 9.85 -2.26
N ALA A 218 14.44 8.66 -2.77
CA ALA A 218 14.74 7.42 -2.06
C ALA A 218 16.25 7.26 -1.82
N LYS A 219 17.10 7.67 -2.77
CA LYS A 219 18.56 7.67 -2.64
C LYS A 219 19.05 8.64 -1.58
N VAL A 220 18.47 9.84 -1.49
CA VAL A 220 18.80 10.80 -0.41
C VAL A 220 18.44 10.22 0.95
N ALA A 221 17.24 9.64 1.10
CA ALA A 221 16.82 8.99 2.34
C ALA A 221 17.72 7.79 2.70
N ALA A 222 18.07 6.96 1.72
CA ALA A 222 18.94 5.82 1.90
C ALA A 222 20.31 6.24 2.45
N LYS A 223 20.95 7.24 1.82
CA LYS A 223 22.25 7.77 2.30
C LYS A 223 22.16 8.26 3.74
N ALA A 224 21.16 9.09 4.06
CA ALA A 224 21.00 9.62 5.41
C ALA A 224 20.84 8.52 6.48
N VAL A 225 20.12 7.44 6.15
CA VAL A 225 19.94 6.28 7.05
C VAL A 225 21.22 5.45 7.12
N MET A 226 21.86 5.16 5.98
CA MET A 226 23.11 4.40 5.95
C MET A 226 24.20 5.09 6.77
N ASP A 227 24.36 6.41 6.62
CA ASP A 227 25.34 7.20 7.36
C ASP A 227 24.99 7.24 8.86
N ARG A 228 23.70 7.39 9.20
CA ARG A 228 23.25 7.50 10.60
C ARG A 228 23.39 6.19 11.38
N PHE A 229 23.17 5.05 10.73
CA PHE A 229 23.13 3.73 11.38
C PHE A 229 24.30 2.83 11.00
N ASP A 230 25.29 3.35 10.27
CA ASP A 230 26.49 2.62 9.82
C ASP A 230 26.13 1.33 9.04
N LEU A 231 25.39 1.51 7.95
CA LEU A 231 24.88 0.41 7.12
C LEU A 231 25.69 0.27 5.82
N GLY A 232 25.82 -0.97 5.33
CA GLY A 232 26.49 -1.26 4.06
C GLY A 232 25.67 -0.92 2.81
N GLY A 233 26.20 -1.26 1.63
CA GLY A 233 25.57 -1.03 0.33
C GLY A 233 24.26 -1.80 0.11
N ALA A 234 23.32 -1.18 -0.61
CA ALA A 234 22.02 -1.78 -0.89
C ALA A 234 21.54 -1.46 -2.32
N GLU A 235 20.85 -2.44 -2.92
CA GLU A 235 20.00 -2.21 -4.08
C GLU A 235 18.56 -2.00 -3.60
N ILE A 236 17.95 -0.89 -4.02
CA ILE A 236 16.61 -0.48 -3.61
C ILE A 236 15.73 -0.31 -4.83
N TRP A 237 14.53 -0.89 -4.79
CA TRP A 237 13.48 -0.71 -5.79
C TRP A 237 12.26 -0.05 -5.16
N VAL A 238 11.89 1.13 -5.66
CA VAL A 238 10.59 1.72 -5.40
C VAL A 238 9.59 1.05 -6.36
N ARG A 239 8.93 0.00 -5.89
CA ARG A 239 8.02 -0.84 -6.69
C ARG A 239 6.73 -0.10 -7.06
N SER A 240 6.24 0.73 -6.16
CA SER A 240 5.06 1.56 -6.37
C SER A 240 5.15 2.83 -5.53
N CYS A 241 4.80 3.97 -6.11
CA CYS A 241 4.72 5.24 -5.40
C CYS A 241 3.62 6.12 -6.03
N TYR A 242 2.70 6.62 -5.22
CA TYR A 242 1.73 7.62 -5.68
C TYR A 242 2.39 8.98 -5.94
N LYS A 243 1.71 9.84 -6.70
CA LYS A 243 2.20 11.17 -7.07
C LYS A 243 2.62 11.96 -5.82
N LEU A 244 3.86 12.41 -5.77
CA LEU A 244 4.37 13.19 -4.64
C LEU A 244 3.87 14.63 -4.67
N HIS A 245 3.72 15.19 -3.47
CA HIS A 245 3.20 16.55 -3.23
C HIS A 245 1.77 16.72 -3.72
N VAL A 246 0.94 15.72 -3.43
CA VAL A 246 -0.52 15.81 -3.60
C VAL A 246 -1.24 16.02 -2.27
N GLY A 247 -0.54 16.13 -1.14
CA GLY A 247 -1.16 16.30 0.18
C GLY A 247 -1.39 14.99 0.94
N LEU A 248 -1.01 13.86 0.35
CA LEU A 248 -1.01 12.54 1.00
C LEU A 248 0.35 12.19 1.63
N GLY A 249 1.28 13.14 1.51
CA GLY A 249 2.62 13.23 2.08
C GLY A 249 3.63 12.13 1.71
N GLY A 250 3.52 11.56 0.52
CA GLY A 250 4.38 10.44 0.08
C GLY A 250 5.89 10.63 0.28
N GLY A 251 6.40 11.87 0.37
CA GLY A 251 7.81 12.13 0.69
C GLY A 251 8.25 11.59 2.06
N THR A 252 7.40 11.68 3.09
CA THR A 252 7.69 11.09 4.41
C THR A 252 7.61 9.57 4.35
N GLN A 253 6.54 9.03 3.76
CA GLN A 253 6.30 7.58 3.73
C GLN A 253 7.37 6.85 2.91
N LEU A 254 7.79 7.42 1.78
CA LEU A 254 8.91 6.89 0.99
C LEU A 254 10.22 6.86 1.78
N ALA A 255 10.56 7.97 2.47
CA ALA A 255 11.79 8.04 3.25
C ALA A 255 11.77 7.07 4.44
N MET A 256 10.62 6.95 5.12
CA MET A 256 10.41 5.98 6.20
C MET A 256 10.48 4.54 5.71
N ALA A 257 9.88 4.23 4.56
CA ALA A 257 9.93 2.90 3.94
C ALA A 257 11.37 2.47 3.63
N VAL A 258 12.13 3.36 2.98
CA VAL A 258 13.56 3.14 2.68
C VAL A 258 14.35 2.92 3.97
N GLY A 259 14.18 3.78 4.97
CA GLY A 259 14.90 3.66 6.22
C GLY A 259 14.60 2.37 6.96
N LYS A 260 13.32 1.99 7.05
CA LYS A 260 12.89 0.74 7.67
C LYS A 260 13.45 -0.47 6.92
N ALA A 261 13.34 -0.49 5.59
CA ALA A 261 13.86 -1.59 4.78
C ALA A 261 15.36 -1.80 5.00
N LEU A 262 16.15 -0.73 5.04
CA LEU A 262 17.60 -0.80 5.28
C LEU A 262 17.94 -1.27 6.70
N CYS A 263 17.30 -0.69 7.72
CA CYS A 263 17.50 -1.08 9.11
C CYS A 263 17.24 -2.58 9.33
N ASP A 264 16.13 -3.12 8.80
CA ASP A 264 15.80 -4.54 8.93
C ASP A 264 16.70 -5.44 8.06
N LEU A 265 17.14 -4.98 6.88
CA LEU A 265 18.07 -5.70 6.01
C LEU A 265 19.44 -5.95 6.68
N TYR A 266 19.88 -4.98 7.48
CA TYR A 266 21.13 -5.05 8.24
C TYR A 266 20.98 -5.59 9.67
N GLY A 267 19.76 -5.91 10.12
CA GLY A 267 19.52 -6.36 11.49
C GLY A 267 19.85 -5.28 12.54
N ARG A 268 19.61 -4.01 12.19
CA ARG A 268 19.80 -2.83 13.03
C ARG A 268 18.42 -2.21 13.30
N PRO A 269 17.61 -2.79 14.21
CA PRO A 269 16.27 -2.31 14.47
C PRO A 269 16.31 -0.86 14.97
N ALA A 270 15.56 0.02 14.31
CA ALA A 270 15.41 1.43 14.65
C ALA A 270 13.92 1.76 14.79
N SER A 271 13.58 2.64 15.74
CA SER A 271 12.19 3.09 15.89
C SER A 271 11.78 3.98 14.72
N ALA A 272 10.48 4.15 14.49
CA ALA A 272 9.98 5.10 13.51
C ALA A 272 10.50 6.52 13.79
N ARG A 273 10.69 6.88 15.06
CA ARG A 273 11.23 8.18 15.46
C ARG A 273 12.71 8.33 15.08
N ASP A 274 13.52 7.29 15.28
CA ASP A 274 14.95 7.32 14.94
C ASP A 274 15.16 7.44 13.43
N ILE A 275 14.38 6.68 12.65
CA ILE A 275 14.40 6.74 11.19
C ILE A 275 13.96 8.13 10.73
N ALA A 276 12.86 8.66 11.28
CA ALA A 276 12.34 9.99 10.95
C ALA A 276 13.37 11.10 11.20
N ALA A 277 14.08 11.02 12.33
CA ALA A 277 15.17 11.93 12.65
C ALA A 277 16.32 11.83 11.62
N ALA A 278 16.72 10.62 11.23
CA ALA A 278 17.77 10.39 10.23
C ALA A 278 17.41 11.02 8.88
N VAL A 279 16.16 10.87 8.44
CA VAL A 279 15.68 11.40 7.15
C VAL A 279 15.13 12.84 7.23
N SER A 280 15.31 13.52 8.38
CA SER A 280 14.83 14.89 8.63
C SER A 280 13.34 15.08 8.31
N ARG A 281 12.48 14.23 8.89
CA ARG A 281 11.02 14.29 8.76
C ARG A 281 10.36 14.42 10.14
N GLY A 282 9.22 15.11 10.16
CA GLY A 282 8.39 15.27 11.37
C GLY A 282 8.63 16.57 12.16
N GLY A 283 9.35 17.56 11.63
CA GLY A 283 9.67 18.81 12.36
C GLY A 283 8.56 19.88 12.41
N THR A 284 7.33 19.54 11.99
CA THR A 284 6.13 20.39 12.13
C THR A 284 4.98 19.54 12.64
N SER A 285 4.76 18.36 12.03
CA SER A 285 3.71 17.44 12.44
C SER A 285 4.20 16.00 12.48
N GLY A 286 3.75 15.29 13.52
CA GLY A 286 4.01 13.88 13.77
C GLY A 286 3.05 12.93 13.05
N ILE A 287 1.97 13.44 12.43
CA ILE A 287 0.93 12.63 11.77
C ILE A 287 1.52 11.61 10.80
N GLY A 288 2.47 12.01 9.95
CA GLY A 288 3.09 11.10 8.99
C GLY A 288 3.89 9.98 9.63
N ILE A 289 4.54 10.24 10.77
CA ILE A 289 5.35 9.25 11.49
C ILE A 289 4.43 8.29 12.26
N ALA A 290 3.43 8.83 12.95
CA ALA A 290 2.43 8.03 13.68
C ALA A 290 1.59 7.15 12.74
N ALA A 291 1.24 7.66 11.56
CA ALA A 291 0.58 6.90 10.50
C ALA A 291 1.46 5.74 10.01
N PHE A 292 2.77 5.97 9.85
CA PHE A 292 3.72 4.91 9.51
C PHE A 292 3.86 3.88 10.63
N GLU A 293 3.81 4.28 11.90
CA GLU A 293 4.06 3.36 13.02
C GLU A 293 2.82 2.52 13.36
N ARG A 294 1.64 3.14 13.47
CA ARG A 294 0.44 2.51 14.02
C ARG A 294 -0.84 2.75 13.22
N GLY A 295 -0.87 3.76 12.35
CA GLY A 295 -2.05 4.09 11.55
C GLY A 295 -3.14 4.81 12.36
N GLY A 296 -4.40 4.69 11.92
CA GLY A 296 -5.57 5.25 12.62
C GLY A 296 -5.75 6.76 12.46
N PHE A 297 -6.60 7.32 13.33
CA PHE A 297 -6.76 8.75 13.57
C PHE A 297 -5.69 9.20 14.55
N VAL A 298 -5.03 10.32 14.25
CA VAL A 298 -3.87 10.80 15.01
C VAL A 298 -4.05 12.29 15.30
N VAL A 299 -3.74 12.66 16.54
CA VAL A 299 -3.52 14.04 16.95
C VAL A 299 -2.15 14.16 17.63
N ASP A 300 -1.33 15.08 17.14
CA ASP A 300 -0.03 15.39 17.74
C ASP A 300 -0.04 16.76 18.43
N GLY A 301 0.78 16.89 19.48
CA GLY A 301 0.82 18.06 20.34
C GLY A 301 1.82 19.13 19.88
N GLY A 302 2.38 19.04 18.67
CA GLY A 302 3.36 19.99 18.17
C GLY A 302 4.65 20.03 18.98
N HIS A 303 5.37 21.15 18.92
CA HIS A 303 6.70 21.31 19.50
C HIS A 303 6.72 22.39 20.57
N THR A 304 7.70 22.32 21.48
CA THR A 304 7.97 23.45 22.38
C THR A 304 8.45 24.67 21.59
N PHE A 305 7.95 25.85 21.95
CA PHE A 305 8.15 27.07 21.17
C PHE A 305 8.70 28.24 22.02
N GLY A 306 9.67 28.97 21.46
CA GLY A 306 10.29 30.14 22.05
C GLY A 306 11.80 30.00 22.26
N PRO A 307 12.47 31.03 22.83
CA PRO A 307 13.93 31.03 22.99
C PRO A 307 14.44 29.81 23.75
N GLY A 308 15.42 29.10 23.17
CA GLY A 308 16.01 27.89 23.76
C GLY A 308 15.09 26.65 23.75
N LYS A 309 13.99 26.67 22.99
CA LYS A 309 13.10 25.51 22.77
C LYS A 309 13.38 24.82 21.44
N GLU A 310 12.62 23.77 21.15
CA GLU A 310 12.76 22.99 19.91
C GLU A 310 12.56 23.85 18.66
N LYS A 311 11.61 24.80 18.70
CA LYS A 311 11.34 25.74 17.61
C LYS A 311 11.32 27.17 18.12
N VAL A 312 11.84 28.07 17.30
CA VAL A 312 11.84 29.52 17.54
C VAL A 312 11.09 30.30 16.46
N ASP A 313 10.69 29.62 15.39
CA ASP A 313 9.96 30.21 14.28
C ASP A 313 9.02 29.22 13.56
N PHE A 314 8.20 29.77 12.67
CA PHE A 314 7.20 29.04 11.90
C PHE A 314 7.81 28.55 10.59
N ARG A 315 7.99 27.23 10.46
CA ARG A 315 8.54 26.62 9.24
C ARG A 315 7.91 25.25 8.95
N PRO A 316 7.84 24.86 7.66
CA PRO A 316 7.42 23.52 7.25
C PRO A 316 8.47 22.47 7.61
N SER A 317 8.06 21.21 7.70
CA SER A 317 8.90 20.13 8.27
C SER A 317 10.19 19.90 7.49
N SER A 318 10.17 20.13 6.17
CA SER A 318 11.37 20.00 5.32
C SER A 318 12.44 21.06 5.61
N ALA A 319 12.10 22.14 6.31
CA ALA A 319 13.00 23.22 6.70
C ALA A 319 13.27 23.25 8.22
N SER A 320 12.77 22.27 8.97
CA SER A 320 12.94 22.11 10.42
C SER A 320 13.91 20.97 10.73
N ALA A 321 15.14 21.06 10.19
CA ALA A 321 16.19 20.07 10.45
C ALA A 321 16.57 20.03 11.94
N GLY A 322 16.80 18.83 12.47
CA GLY A 322 17.15 18.64 13.89
C GLY A 322 15.97 18.69 14.87
N VAL A 323 14.75 18.95 14.40
CA VAL A 323 13.53 18.88 15.22
C VAL A 323 12.98 17.46 15.19
N ALA A 324 12.96 16.79 16.34
CA ALA A 324 12.42 15.45 16.47
C ALA A 324 10.89 15.46 16.31
N PRO A 325 10.26 14.36 15.84
CA PRO A 325 8.80 14.28 15.75
C PRO A 325 8.10 14.63 17.08
N PRO A 326 6.99 15.37 17.03
CA PRO A 326 6.26 15.81 18.22
C PRO A 326 5.57 14.62 18.91
N PRO A 327 5.23 14.75 20.20
CA PRO A 327 4.46 13.72 20.91
C PRO A 327 3.06 13.58 20.29
N VAL A 328 2.64 12.33 20.07
CA VAL A 328 1.26 11.99 19.74
C VAL A 328 0.44 12.04 21.04
N ILE A 329 -0.58 12.90 21.07
CA ILE A 329 -1.44 13.10 22.25
C ILE A 329 -2.69 12.23 22.22
N MET A 330 -3.13 11.84 21.01
CA MET A 330 -4.20 10.88 20.81
C MET A 330 -3.93 10.06 19.56
N GLN A 331 -4.19 8.76 19.66
CA GLN A 331 -4.24 7.86 18.51
C GLN A 331 -5.35 6.85 18.74
N ALA A 332 -6.19 6.67 17.73
CA ALA A 332 -7.37 5.83 17.85
C ALA A 332 -7.75 5.17 16.52
N ASP A 333 -8.42 4.04 16.62
CA ASP A 333 -8.95 3.35 15.44
C ASP A 333 -10.14 4.13 14.88
N LEU A 334 -10.15 4.31 13.56
CA LEU A 334 -11.32 4.82 12.86
C LEU A 334 -12.35 3.70 12.66
N PRO A 335 -13.66 3.99 12.74
CA PRO A 335 -14.70 3.03 12.41
C PRO A 335 -14.52 2.43 11.02
N SER A 336 -14.59 1.11 10.90
CA SER A 336 -14.39 0.39 9.63
C SER A 336 -15.51 0.59 8.61
N SER A 337 -16.66 1.10 9.06
CA SER A 337 -17.78 1.51 8.22
C SER A 337 -17.48 2.79 7.43
N TRP A 338 -16.57 3.64 7.92
CA TRP A 338 -16.23 4.88 7.25
C TRP A 338 -15.35 4.61 6.03
N LYS A 339 -15.65 5.35 4.97
CA LYS A 339 -14.94 5.37 3.70
C LYS A 339 -14.42 6.78 3.47
N PHE A 340 -13.27 6.83 2.82
CA PHE A 340 -12.65 8.08 2.40
C PHE A 340 -12.61 8.12 0.89
N LEU A 341 -12.97 9.26 0.32
CA LEU A 341 -12.83 9.52 -1.11
C LEU A 341 -11.76 10.58 -1.31
N LEU A 342 -10.82 10.33 -2.21
CA LEU A 342 -9.75 11.25 -2.56
C LEU A 342 -9.95 11.74 -3.99
N ALA A 343 -10.21 13.02 -4.18
CA ALA A 343 -10.25 13.69 -5.47
C ALA A 343 -8.94 14.44 -5.71
N MET A 344 -8.18 14.02 -6.72
CA MET A 344 -6.84 14.51 -7.03
C MET A 344 -6.81 15.14 -8.44
N PRO A 345 -7.19 16.42 -8.57
CA PRO A 345 -7.21 17.09 -9.86
C PRO A 345 -5.81 17.31 -10.43
N ASN A 346 -5.69 17.27 -11.76
CA ASN A 346 -4.45 17.57 -12.48
C ASN A 346 -4.29 19.09 -12.71
N ILE A 347 -4.26 19.84 -11.62
CA ILE A 347 -4.02 21.29 -11.63
C ILE A 347 -2.59 21.61 -11.17
N PRO A 348 -2.09 22.83 -11.50
CA PRO A 348 -0.86 23.33 -10.89
C PRO A 348 -0.95 23.22 -9.38
N LYS A 349 0.16 22.80 -8.77
CA LYS A 349 0.21 22.66 -7.32
C LYS A 349 0.13 24.05 -6.68
N GLY A 350 -0.42 24.12 -5.47
CA GLY A 350 -0.27 25.29 -4.61
C GLY A 350 1.20 25.57 -4.28
N ALA A 351 1.43 26.56 -3.42
CA ALA A 351 2.76 26.88 -2.91
C ALA A 351 3.47 25.60 -2.40
N HIS A 352 4.63 25.22 -2.98
CA HIS A 352 5.47 24.12 -2.50
C HIS A 352 6.95 24.49 -2.48
N GLY A 353 7.66 24.04 -1.43
CA GLY A 353 9.13 23.91 -1.36
C GLY A 353 9.96 25.19 -1.24
N ARG A 354 9.64 26.22 -2.02
CA ARG A 354 10.15 27.60 -1.84
C ARG A 354 9.01 28.55 -1.43
N ASN A 355 7.83 28.39 -2.04
CA ASN A 355 6.67 29.19 -1.67
C ASN A 355 6.07 28.82 -0.29
N GLU A 356 6.22 27.58 0.22
CA GLU A 356 5.68 27.22 1.55
C GLU A 356 6.36 27.99 2.68
N LEU A 357 7.69 28.09 2.64
CA LEU A 357 8.45 28.86 3.61
C LEU A 357 7.97 30.32 3.63
N ASP A 358 7.76 30.90 2.45
CA ASP A 358 7.23 32.26 2.30
C ASP A 358 5.80 32.37 2.85
N VAL A 359 4.95 31.35 2.66
CA VAL A 359 3.58 31.33 3.20
C VAL A 359 3.60 31.28 4.73
N PHE A 360 4.40 30.43 5.37
CA PHE A 360 4.52 30.42 6.84
C PHE A 360 5.02 31.79 7.34
N GLY A 361 6.03 32.39 6.70
CA GLY A 361 6.52 33.72 7.09
C GLY A 361 5.51 34.85 6.85
N THR A 362 4.62 34.72 5.87
CA THR A 362 3.63 35.75 5.51
C THR A 362 2.37 35.67 6.38
N PHE A 363 1.93 34.45 6.71
CA PHE A 363 0.62 34.22 7.33
C PHE A 363 0.69 33.72 8.78
N CYS A 364 1.89 33.55 9.35
CA CYS A 364 2.06 33.26 10.77
C CYS A 364 2.65 34.48 11.52
N PRO A 365 2.23 34.73 12.77
CA PRO A 365 1.28 33.94 13.55
C PRO A 365 -0.17 34.10 13.05
N VAL A 366 -0.96 33.03 13.16
CA VAL A 366 -2.40 33.09 12.84
C VAL A 366 -3.19 33.70 14.02
N PRO A 367 -4.42 34.22 13.78
CA PRO A 367 -5.23 34.80 14.86
C PRO A 367 -5.53 33.81 15.99
N ARG A 368 -5.38 34.29 17.23
CA ARG A 368 -5.55 33.47 18.45
C ARG A 368 -6.97 32.92 18.60
N ASP A 369 -7.97 33.72 18.28
CA ASP A 369 -9.39 33.34 18.33
C ASP A 369 -9.71 32.20 17.35
N GLU A 370 -9.13 32.23 16.14
CA GLU A 370 -9.25 31.13 15.19
C GLU A 370 -8.59 29.84 15.72
N VAL A 371 -7.43 29.93 16.38
CA VAL A 371 -6.77 28.77 17.04
C VAL A 371 -7.60 28.24 18.20
N GLN A 372 -8.19 29.11 19.03
CA GLN A 372 -9.05 28.72 20.13
C GLN A 372 -10.27 27.94 19.63
N GLU A 373 -10.92 28.42 18.57
CA GLU A 373 -12.04 27.70 17.97
C GLU A 373 -11.57 26.37 17.37
N LEU A 374 -10.44 26.36 16.66
CA LEU A 374 -9.88 25.16 16.05
C LEU A 374 -9.62 24.08 17.11
N CYS A 375 -8.96 24.43 18.22
CA CYS A 375 -8.74 23.53 19.35
C CYS A 375 -10.06 22.97 19.91
N ARG A 376 -11.11 23.79 19.99
CA ARG A 376 -12.44 23.34 20.42
C ARG A 376 -13.06 22.36 19.42
N GLN A 377 -12.96 22.61 18.11
CA GLN A 377 -13.44 21.68 17.08
C GLN A 377 -12.72 20.34 17.15
N VAL A 378 -11.39 20.36 17.37
CA VAL A 378 -10.60 19.13 17.48
C VAL A 378 -10.95 18.36 18.76
N MET A 379 -10.82 19.01 19.92
CA MET A 379 -10.90 18.34 21.22
C MET A 379 -12.33 17.97 21.63
N VAL A 380 -13.29 18.87 21.41
CA VAL A 380 -14.66 18.70 21.94
C VAL A 380 -15.58 18.02 20.92
N ARG A 381 -15.26 18.10 19.62
CA ARG A 381 -16.10 17.55 18.56
C ARG A 381 -15.44 16.38 17.83
N MET A 382 -14.31 16.62 17.17
CA MET A 382 -13.70 15.64 16.28
C MET A 382 -13.23 14.38 17.03
N MET A 383 -12.48 14.56 18.13
CA MET A 383 -11.96 13.43 18.92
C MET A 383 -13.06 12.53 19.50
N PRO A 384 -14.10 13.05 20.20
CA PRO A 384 -15.21 12.21 20.66
C PRO A 384 -15.97 11.53 19.52
N SER A 385 -16.18 12.24 18.40
CA SER A 385 -16.88 11.68 17.24
C SER A 385 -16.20 10.44 16.66
N VAL A 386 -14.85 10.41 16.64
CA VAL A 386 -14.11 9.21 16.24
C VAL A 386 -14.34 8.06 17.22
N MET A 387 -14.43 8.35 18.52
CA MET A 387 -14.58 7.34 19.56
C MET A 387 -15.99 6.76 19.65
N GLU A 388 -16.98 7.57 19.34
CA GLU A 388 -18.40 7.19 19.36
C GLU A 388 -18.88 6.70 17.99
N GLY A 389 -18.07 6.87 16.94
CA GLY A 389 -18.45 6.53 15.57
C GLY A 389 -19.46 7.50 14.96
N ASP A 390 -19.56 8.72 15.48
CA ASP A 390 -20.46 9.78 15.02
C ASP A 390 -19.89 10.46 13.76
N LEU A 391 -20.27 9.93 12.60
CA LEU A 391 -19.80 10.43 11.31
C LEU A 391 -20.26 11.88 11.05
N ASP A 392 -21.47 12.25 11.46
CA ASP A 392 -22.04 13.56 11.18
C ASP A 392 -21.32 14.65 11.96
N ASN A 393 -21.06 14.43 13.26
CA ASN A 393 -20.29 15.41 14.04
C ASN A 393 -18.82 15.46 13.62
N PHE A 394 -18.22 14.34 13.23
CA PHE A 394 -16.88 14.33 12.65
C PHE A 394 -16.83 15.14 11.36
N GLY A 395 -17.77 14.90 10.44
CA GLY A 395 -17.89 15.60 9.16
C GLY A 395 -18.12 17.10 9.32
N ASN A 396 -18.98 17.50 10.25
CA ASN A 396 -19.19 18.90 10.59
C ASN A 396 -17.93 19.57 11.15
N ALA A 397 -17.13 18.87 11.97
CA ALA A 397 -15.83 19.38 12.42
C ALA A 397 -14.88 19.56 11.23
N VAL A 398 -14.76 18.55 10.36
CA VAL A 398 -13.95 18.61 9.12
C VAL A 398 -14.31 19.82 8.26
N ASN A 399 -15.60 20.11 8.10
CA ASN A 399 -16.08 21.25 7.32
C ASN A 399 -15.67 22.57 7.98
N ARG A 400 -15.91 22.73 9.29
CA ARG A 400 -15.61 23.97 10.00
C ARG A 400 -14.12 24.29 10.04
N ILE A 401 -13.24 23.29 10.20
CA ILE A 401 -11.80 23.56 10.24
C ILE A 401 -11.25 24.11 8.91
N GLN A 402 -11.96 23.96 7.78
CA GLN A 402 -11.52 24.52 6.50
C GLN A 402 -11.49 26.07 6.50
N GLU A 403 -12.18 26.70 7.44
CA GLU A 403 -12.37 28.14 7.54
C GLU A 403 -11.58 28.78 8.69
N LEU A 404 -10.75 27.99 9.39
CA LEU A 404 -10.05 28.42 10.60
C LEU A 404 -8.53 28.33 10.45
N GLY A 405 -7.84 29.26 11.11
CA GLY A 405 -6.41 29.26 11.30
C GLY A 405 -5.64 29.15 10.00
N PHE A 406 -4.58 28.36 10.01
CA PHE A 406 -3.73 28.19 8.83
C PHE A 406 -4.40 27.39 7.72
N LYS A 407 -5.39 26.55 8.03
CA LYS A 407 -6.13 25.80 7.02
C LYS A 407 -6.92 26.73 6.09
N LYS A 408 -7.52 27.79 6.65
CA LYS A 408 -8.17 28.85 5.87
C LYS A 408 -7.23 29.44 4.82
N VAL A 409 -5.97 29.67 5.20
CA VAL A 409 -4.91 30.16 4.30
C VAL A 409 -4.57 29.10 3.25
N GLU A 410 -4.34 27.84 3.66
CA GLU A 410 -4.08 26.74 2.73
C GLU A 410 -5.18 26.63 1.67
N VAL A 411 -6.45 26.70 2.07
CA VAL A 411 -7.61 26.66 1.17
C VAL A 411 -7.67 27.90 0.26
N GLY A 412 -7.44 29.09 0.80
CA GLY A 412 -7.50 30.35 0.06
C GLY A 412 -6.40 30.51 -1.01
N LEU A 413 -5.27 29.81 -0.85
CA LEU A 413 -4.16 29.82 -1.82
C LEU A 413 -4.31 28.78 -2.96
N GLN A 414 -5.32 27.90 -2.89
CA GLN A 414 -5.54 26.89 -3.93
C GLN A 414 -6.34 27.44 -5.11
N HIS A 415 -6.30 26.70 -6.21
CA HIS A 415 -7.17 26.94 -7.36
C HIS A 415 -8.66 26.87 -6.94
N PRO A 416 -9.55 27.76 -7.43
CA PRO A 416 -10.98 27.77 -7.05
C PRO A 416 -11.71 26.44 -7.22
N LEU A 417 -11.24 25.60 -8.15
CA LEU A 417 -11.71 24.21 -8.33
C LEU A 417 -11.68 23.39 -7.02
N ILE A 418 -10.72 23.63 -6.13
CA ILE A 418 -10.61 22.92 -4.84
C ILE A 418 -11.80 23.23 -3.93
N GLN A 419 -12.21 24.49 -3.85
CA GLN A 419 -13.39 24.89 -3.08
C GLN A 419 -14.66 24.29 -3.68
N ARG A 420 -14.81 24.38 -5.00
CA ARG A 420 -15.92 23.76 -5.73
C ARG A 420 -15.97 22.24 -5.51
N LEU A 421 -14.83 21.55 -5.52
CA LEU A 421 -14.77 20.11 -5.23
C LEU A 421 -15.29 19.79 -3.83
N MET A 422 -14.86 20.54 -2.82
CA MET A 422 -15.34 20.37 -1.45
C MET A 422 -16.86 20.60 -1.35
N GLU A 423 -17.39 21.61 -2.02
CA GLU A 423 -18.83 21.92 -2.04
C GLU A 423 -19.65 20.82 -2.73
N GLU A 424 -19.28 20.44 -3.95
CA GLU A 424 -20.02 19.46 -4.75
C GLU A 424 -19.98 18.07 -4.12
N MET A 425 -18.86 17.67 -3.52
CA MET A 425 -18.75 16.41 -2.79
C MET A 425 -19.66 16.37 -1.55
N ARG A 426 -19.83 17.49 -0.85
CA ARG A 426 -20.80 17.60 0.27
C ARG A 426 -22.23 17.57 -0.24
N SER A 427 -22.55 18.31 -1.30
CA SER A 427 -23.87 18.29 -1.93
C SER A 427 -24.27 16.90 -2.42
N ALA A 428 -23.29 16.07 -2.80
CA ALA A 428 -23.48 14.68 -3.20
C ALA A 428 -23.58 13.68 -2.02
N GLY A 429 -23.57 14.15 -0.77
CA GLY A 429 -23.82 13.33 0.41
C GLY A 429 -22.59 13.00 1.27
N ALA A 430 -21.44 13.64 1.06
CA ALA A 430 -20.33 13.50 2.00
C ALA A 430 -20.66 14.17 3.35
N ALA A 431 -20.45 13.47 4.45
CA ALA A 431 -20.62 14.04 5.80
C ALA A 431 -19.65 15.20 6.05
N GLY A 432 -18.43 15.10 5.51
CA GLY A 432 -17.49 16.21 5.48
C GLY A 432 -16.54 16.11 4.30
N ALA A 433 -16.08 17.27 3.82
CA ALA A 433 -15.06 17.38 2.77
C ALA A 433 -14.04 18.47 3.10
N GLY A 434 -12.77 18.20 2.86
CA GLY A 434 -11.67 19.09 3.22
C GLY A 434 -10.43 18.95 2.34
N LEU A 435 -9.50 19.88 2.51
CA LEU A 435 -8.21 19.91 1.82
C LEU A 435 -7.13 19.22 2.65
N SER A 436 -6.37 18.29 2.04
CA SER A 436 -5.25 17.62 2.72
C SER A 436 -3.94 18.39 2.58
N SER A 437 -3.53 19.10 3.65
CA SER A 437 -2.35 19.97 3.68
C SER A 437 -2.30 20.94 2.49
N PHE A 438 -1.11 21.18 1.90
CA PHE A 438 -0.88 22.10 0.78
C PHE A 438 -1.11 21.50 -0.61
N GLY A 439 -1.33 20.18 -0.70
CA GLY A 439 -1.53 19.53 -1.99
C GLY A 439 -2.97 19.66 -2.48
N PRO A 440 -3.22 19.52 -3.79
CA PRO A 440 -4.55 19.72 -4.37
C PRO A 440 -5.56 18.59 -4.05
N THR A 441 -5.23 17.62 -3.19
CA THR A 441 -6.16 16.54 -2.86
C THR A 441 -7.27 17.04 -1.95
N VAL A 442 -8.49 16.96 -2.45
CA VAL A 442 -9.71 17.07 -1.64
C VAL A 442 -10.11 15.69 -1.17
N TYR A 443 -10.36 15.54 0.13
CA TYR A 443 -10.92 14.32 0.69
C TYR A 443 -12.37 14.52 1.09
N ALA A 444 -13.17 13.46 1.02
CA ALA A 444 -14.47 13.35 1.67
C ALA A 444 -14.51 12.14 2.60
N VAL A 445 -15.35 12.22 3.63
CA VAL A 445 -15.67 11.12 4.54
C VAL A 445 -17.16 10.79 4.45
N THR A 446 -17.48 9.50 4.39
CA THR A 446 -18.85 8.98 4.31
C THR A 446 -18.92 7.53 4.80
N ASP A 447 -20.09 7.01 5.16
CA ASP A 447 -20.34 5.58 5.37
C ASP A 447 -21.10 4.92 4.20
N SER A 448 -21.75 5.73 3.36
CA SER A 448 -22.67 5.35 2.30
C SER A 448 -22.55 6.32 1.10
N GLY A 449 -23.33 6.13 0.03
CA GLY A 449 -23.39 7.09 -1.09
C GLY A 449 -22.07 7.35 -1.85
N SER A 450 -21.03 6.52 -1.68
CA SER A 450 -19.69 6.82 -2.21
C SER A 450 -19.64 6.96 -3.75
N ARG A 451 -20.58 6.34 -4.47
CA ARG A 451 -20.68 6.43 -5.93
C ARG A 451 -21.15 7.81 -6.39
N ASP A 452 -22.09 8.42 -5.68
CA ASP A 452 -22.62 9.74 -6.04
C ASP A 452 -21.56 10.82 -5.80
N ILE A 453 -20.86 10.73 -4.66
CA ILE A 453 -19.72 11.60 -4.34
C ILE A 453 -18.59 11.42 -5.37
N GLU A 454 -18.30 10.19 -5.78
CA GLU A 454 -17.31 9.91 -6.83
C GLU A 454 -17.71 10.54 -8.17
N SER A 455 -18.97 10.37 -8.58
CA SER A 455 -19.49 10.97 -9.81
C SER A 455 -19.39 12.50 -9.76
N ALA A 456 -19.77 13.13 -8.65
CA ALA A 456 -19.67 14.58 -8.46
C ALA A 456 -18.22 15.08 -8.54
N ALA A 457 -17.28 14.40 -7.89
CA ALA A 457 -15.86 14.74 -7.97
C ALA A 457 -15.32 14.60 -9.41
N ARG A 458 -15.67 13.52 -10.12
CA ARG A 458 -15.27 13.31 -11.53
C ARG A 458 -15.85 14.38 -12.45
N GLU A 459 -17.10 14.78 -12.22
CA GLU A 459 -17.77 15.82 -12.98
C GLU A 459 -17.06 17.16 -12.84
N VAL A 460 -16.76 17.56 -11.61
CA VAL A 460 -16.05 18.82 -11.34
C VAL A 460 -14.66 18.82 -11.99
N MET A 461 -13.97 17.67 -11.99
CA MET A 461 -12.63 17.54 -12.58
C MET A 461 -12.63 17.25 -14.09
N ARG A 462 -13.78 17.19 -14.77
CA ARG A 462 -13.87 16.76 -16.17
C ARG A 462 -12.89 17.49 -17.09
N ASP A 463 -12.77 18.81 -16.94
CA ASP A 463 -11.96 19.65 -17.84
C ASP A 463 -10.46 19.60 -17.55
N VAL A 464 -10.08 19.34 -16.29
CA VAL A 464 -8.67 19.29 -15.86
C VAL A 464 -8.12 17.86 -15.83
N GLY A 465 -9.00 16.87 -15.80
CA GLY A 465 -8.66 15.49 -15.50
C GLY A 465 -8.15 15.31 -14.06
N GLY A 466 -7.85 14.07 -13.71
CA GLY A 466 -7.41 13.73 -12.37
C GLY A 466 -7.77 12.30 -12.02
N GLU A 467 -7.56 11.95 -10.75
CA GLU A 467 -7.85 10.64 -10.23
C GLU A 467 -8.82 10.76 -9.05
N VAL A 468 -9.79 9.84 -8.98
CA VAL A 468 -10.63 9.65 -7.80
C VAL A 468 -10.38 8.26 -7.25
N ILE A 469 -10.04 8.19 -5.96
CA ILE A 469 -9.81 6.93 -5.24
C ILE A 469 -10.82 6.84 -4.10
N VAL A 470 -11.60 5.77 -4.06
CA VAL A 470 -12.37 5.39 -2.87
C VAL A 470 -11.53 4.40 -2.06
N THR A 471 -11.27 4.74 -0.81
CA THR A 471 -10.38 4.01 0.08
C THR A 471 -11.01 3.90 1.47
N ARG A 472 -10.33 3.22 2.38
CA ARG A 472 -10.72 3.10 3.79
C ARG A 472 -9.64 3.68 4.68
N SER A 473 -10.01 3.94 5.93
CA SER A 473 -9.01 4.13 6.98
C SER A 473 -8.15 2.88 7.12
N ARG A 474 -6.91 3.07 7.53
CA ARG A 474 -6.00 1.99 7.92
C ARG A 474 -5.60 2.18 9.38
N ASN A 475 -6.09 1.30 10.25
CA ASN A 475 -5.80 1.27 11.69
C ASN A 475 -4.53 0.45 12.00
N SER A 476 -3.58 0.43 11.07
CA SER A 476 -2.28 -0.24 11.23
C SER A 476 -1.20 0.57 10.52
N GLY A 477 0.04 0.46 10.99
CA GLY A 477 1.18 1.14 10.38
C GLY A 477 1.66 0.50 9.07
N ALA A 478 2.91 0.78 8.74
CA ALA A 478 3.65 0.13 7.68
C ALA A 478 3.80 -1.36 7.96
N ARG A 479 3.71 -2.15 6.88
CA ARG A 479 3.87 -3.61 6.92
C ARG A 479 5.23 -3.96 6.35
N LEU A 480 5.88 -4.94 6.97
CA LEU A 480 7.19 -5.41 6.56
C LEU A 480 7.14 -6.91 6.26
N ARG A 481 7.78 -7.30 5.15
CA ARG A 481 7.96 -8.68 4.74
C ARG A 481 9.45 -8.91 4.48
N SER A 482 10.04 -9.89 5.15
CA SER A 482 11.35 -10.42 4.76
C SER A 482 11.12 -11.61 3.84
N ALA A 483 11.83 -11.67 2.72
CA ALA A 483 11.69 -12.70 1.71
C ALA A 483 13.05 -13.26 1.31
#